data_AF-A0A9W9FQY1-F1
#
_entry.id   AF-A0A9W9FQY1-F1
#
_cell.length_a   1.000
_cell.length_b   1.000
_cell.length_c   1.000
_cell.angle_alpha   90.00
_cell.angle_beta   90.00
_cell.angle_gamma   90.00
#
_symmetry.space_group_name_H-M   'P 1'
#
loop_
_entity.id
_entity.type
_entity.pdbx_description
1 polymer ?
#
loop_
_entity_poly.entity_id
_entity_poly.type
_entity_poly.pdbx_seq_one_letter_code
_entity_poly.pdbx_strand_id
1 'polypeptide(L)'
;MAQAVGRLFRWRGTGLLRPSVLQSSQVRSYASKTTIPTFSSTSSPELDQALDRFRQDLFIPHGLPRQQRLSMLKKRHAKRLENEPVTVFLNGEESYTFRHMDHADLPSKQDAVNVLQMIKSPSDFKNLIPFLRGLHMSNISLSPNRWEYLIRKAAKVDKLSLIIECARQSERTGLTLKDKGIVRRLFFEIHRVAQEANFEGEKASHALGLAKHAVDLMDAPQHAVKDPEQDPKCQPFVIGTLLELSAARALNELGGQDEGSLVLNYAQKLIASWPRGHFQNNVSKPVQIDERLQENLAIYNGIQMTLLVNGIALEKPVYNFFKGRVGQLKDVLKNQLEKCGSEAEQSGYTSNLLGRSLLKI
;
A
#
# COMPACT_ATOMS: atom_id res chain seq x y z
N MET A 1 -9.51 74.95 27.34
CA MET A 1 -10.93 75.35 27.14
C MET A 1 -11.11 75.77 25.69
N ALA A 2 -12.17 75.25 25.03
CA ALA A 2 -12.90 75.74 23.85
C ALA A 2 -12.10 76.14 22.57
N GLN A 3 -12.24 75.40 21.44
CA GLN A 3 -13.17 75.64 20.30
C GLN A 3 -12.80 76.89 19.47
N ALA A 4 -12.83 76.98 18.14
CA ALA A 4 -13.42 76.16 17.07
C ALA A 4 -13.02 76.72 15.66
N VAL A 5 -13.00 75.82 14.66
CA VAL A 5 -13.55 75.93 13.28
C VAL A 5 -12.95 76.87 12.21
N GLY A 6 -12.63 76.26 11.05
CA GLY A 6 -12.82 76.80 9.69
C GLY A 6 -11.53 76.89 8.86
N ARG A 7 -11.42 76.56 7.57
CA ARG A 7 -12.34 76.15 6.48
C ARG A 7 -11.52 75.49 5.36
N LEU A 8 -12.18 74.57 4.64
CA LEU A 8 -12.14 74.27 3.20
C LEU A 8 -10.88 74.62 2.39
N PHE A 9 -10.23 73.58 1.84
CA PHE A 9 -9.84 73.58 0.43
C PHE A 9 -10.14 72.23 -0.19
N ARG A 10 -11.16 72.21 -1.07
CA ARG A 10 -11.41 71.15 -2.03
C ARG A 10 -10.42 71.33 -3.18
N TRP A 11 -9.77 70.25 -3.61
CA TRP A 11 -9.32 70.16 -4.98
C TRP A 11 -9.94 68.94 -5.65
N ARG A 12 -10.92 69.23 -6.53
CA ARG A 12 -11.38 68.33 -7.58
C ARG A 12 -10.41 68.53 -8.75
N GLY A 13 -9.59 67.52 -9.02
CA GLY A 13 -8.97 67.32 -10.33
C GLY A 13 -9.78 66.28 -11.09
N THR A 14 -10.62 66.74 -12.00
CA THR A 14 -11.26 65.94 -13.05
C THR A 14 -10.19 65.43 -14.02
N GLY A 15 -10.09 64.12 -14.15
CA GLY A 15 -9.27 63.44 -15.15
C GLY A 15 -9.89 62.08 -15.44
N LEU A 16 -10.95 62.09 -16.24
CA LEU A 16 -11.57 60.91 -16.82
C LEU A 16 -10.56 60.24 -17.76
N LEU A 17 -9.96 59.13 -17.32
CA LEU A 17 -9.50 58.08 -18.22
C LEU A 17 -9.87 56.75 -17.58
N ARG A 18 -11.01 56.23 -18.04
CA ARG A 18 -11.48 54.87 -17.81
C ARG A 18 -10.44 53.96 -18.49
N PRO A 19 -9.65 53.13 -17.78
CA PRO A 19 -8.93 52.07 -18.46
C PRO A 19 -10.00 51.15 -19.01
N SER A 20 -10.04 51.00 -20.33
CA SER A 20 -10.75 49.92 -21.00
C SER A 20 -10.32 48.62 -20.33
N VAL A 21 -11.23 48.02 -19.56
CA VAL A 21 -11.08 46.68 -19.02
C VAL A 21 -11.19 45.74 -20.22
N LEU A 22 -10.06 45.56 -20.91
CA LEU A 22 -9.82 44.31 -21.59
C LEU A 22 -9.97 43.24 -20.51
N GLN A 23 -10.95 42.37 -20.64
CA GLN A 23 -11.12 41.18 -19.82
C GLN A 23 -9.91 40.28 -20.03
N SER A 24 -8.79 40.61 -19.40
CA SER A 24 -7.64 39.73 -19.31
C SER A 24 -8.03 38.65 -18.31
N SER A 25 -8.32 37.45 -18.80
CA SER A 25 -8.25 36.26 -17.96
C SER A 25 -6.91 36.31 -17.23
N GLN A 26 -6.93 36.32 -15.89
CA GLN A 26 -5.70 36.38 -15.12
C GLN A 26 -4.98 35.04 -15.25
N VAL A 27 -4.07 34.96 -16.22
CA VAL A 27 -3.18 33.82 -16.40
C VAL A 27 -2.10 33.89 -15.34
N ARG A 28 -2.09 32.90 -14.44
CA ARG A 28 -1.09 32.82 -13.37
C ARG A 28 -0.35 31.50 -13.46
N SER A 29 0.98 31.58 -13.60
CA SER A 29 1.86 30.41 -13.51
C SER A 29 2.15 30.10 -12.06
N TYR A 30 1.84 28.88 -11.64
CA TYR A 30 2.13 28.41 -10.29
C TYR A 30 2.95 27.13 -10.39
N ALA A 31 4.19 27.18 -9.92
CA ALA A 31 4.92 25.98 -9.57
C ALA A 31 4.22 25.39 -8.33
N SER A 32 3.26 24.46 -8.51
CA SER A 32 2.73 23.71 -7.39
C SER A 32 3.90 22.93 -6.78
N LYS A 33 4.11 23.06 -5.46
CA LYS A 33 5.12 22.26 -4.74
C LYS A 33 4.87 20.75 -4.87
N THR A 34 3.67 20.37 -5.28
CA THR A 34 3.22 19.00 -5.46
C THR A 34 2.90 18.73 -6.93
N THR A 35 3.56 17.76 -7.55
CA THR A 35 3.27 17.31 -8.91
C THR A 35 1.89 16.66 -8.96
N ILE A 36 0.98 17.23 -9.75
CA ILE A 36 -0.37 16.68 -9.93
C ILE A 36 -0.30 15.37 -10.73
N PRO A 37 -0.88 14.25 -10.23
CA PRO A 37 -0.73 12.94 -10.87
C PRO A 37 -1.46 12.84 -12.21
N THR A 38 -0.75 12.50 -13.28
CA THR A 38 -1.27 12.17 -14.61
C THR A 38 -1.58 10.68 -14.72
N PHE A 39 -2.53 10.34 -15.60
CA PHE A 39 -2.96 8.96 -15.84
C PHE A 39 -2.75 8.58 -17.30
N SER A 40 -2.23 7.37 -17.53
CA SER A 40 -2.19 6.78 -18.87
C SER A 40 -3.53 6.13 -19.19
N SER A 41 -3.87 6.00 -20.48
CA SER A 41 -5.05 5.25 -20.92
C SER A 41 -5.10 3.85 -20.33
N THR A 42 -6.26 3.44 -19.84
CA THR A 42 -6.48 2.12 -19.24
C THR A 42 -7.19 1.17 -20.19
N SER A 43 -7.43 -0.06 -19.71
CA SER A 43 -8.15 -1.08 -20.48
C SER A 43 -9.66 -0.83 -20.58
N SER A 44 -10.24 0.03 -19.73
CA SER A 44 -11.66 0.34 -19.76
C SER A 44 -11.94 1.86 -19.76
N PRO A 45 -12.87 2.33 -20.61
CA PRO A 45 -13.23 3.75 -20.65
C PRO A 45 -13.86 4.22 -19.34
N GLU A 46 -14.53 3.33 -18.61
CA GLU A 46 -15.11 3.61 -17.29
C GLU A 46 -14.02 3.95 -16.26
N LEU A 47 -12.89 3.24 -16.27
CA LEU A 47 -11.77 3.52 -15.37
C LEU A 47 -11.09 4.84 -15.76
N ASP A 48 -10.92 5.11 -17.05
CA ASP A 48 -10.37 6.38 -17.53
C ASP A 48 -11.23 7.56 -17.10
N GLN A 49 -12.55 7.47 -17.27
CA GLN A 49 -13.50 8.50 -16.82
C GLN A 49 -13.44 8.70 -15.30
N ALA A 50 -13.36 7.62 -14.53
CA ALA A 50 -13.29 7.73 -13.08
C ALA A 50 -11.96 8.34 -12.61
N LEU A 51 -10.83 7.96 -13.22
CA LEU A 51 -9.51 8.55 -12.94
C LEU A 51 -9.47 10.03 -13.32
N ASP A 52 -10.02 10.41 -14.47
CA ASP A 52 -10.11 11.80 -14.89
C ASP A 52 -11.02 12.61 -13.96
N ARG A 53 -12.18 12.07 -13.55
CA ARG A 53 -13.03 12.72 -12.54
C ARG A 53 -12.25 13.02 -11.26
N PHE A 54 -11.49 12.05 -10.74
CA PHE A 54 -10.63 12.28 -9.58
C PHE A 54 -9.55 13.33 -9.83
N ARG A 55 -8.94 13.32 -11.02
CA ARG A 55 -7.93 14.32 -11.42
C ARG A 55 -8.53 15.73 -11.41
N GLN A 56 -9.62 15.93 -12.15
CA GLN A 56 -10.24 17.24 -12.38
C GLN A 56 -10.91 17.80 -11.13
N ASP A 57 -11.59 16.95 -10.35
CA ASP A 57 -12.42 17.40 -9.23
C ASP A 57 -11.69 17.39 -7.89
N LEU A 58 -10.70 16.51 -7.72
CA LEU A 58 -10.06 16.34 -6.43
C LEU A 58 -8.58 16.70 -6.48
N PHE A 59 -7.80 16.08 -7.36
CA PHE A 59 -6.35 16.20 -7.34
C PHE A 59 -5.86 17.57 -7.79
N ILE A 60 -6.38 18.12 -8.88
CA ILE A 60 -6.02 19.46 -9.34
C ILE A 60 -6.36 20.49 -8.26
N PRO A 61 -7.61 20.59 -7.74
CA PRO A 61 -7.93 21.54 -6.68
C PRO A 61 -7.07 21.41 -5.42
N HIS A 62 -6.69 20.18 -5.03
CA HIS A 62 -5.82 19.95 -3.87
C HIS A 62 -4.34 20.25 -4.15
N GLY A 63 -3.91 20.21 -5.40
CA GLY A 63 -2.57 20.64 -5.83
C GLY A 63 -2.40 22.17 -5.84
N LEU A 64 -3.50 22.93 -5.85
CA LEU A 64 -3.47 24.40 -5.85
C LEU A 64 -3.28 25.00 -4.44
N PRO A 65 -2.72 26.21 -4.34
CA PRO A 65 -2.67 26.97 -3.09
C PRO A 65 -4.05 27.11 -2.43
N ARG A 66 -4.10 27.03 -1.09
CA ARG A 66 -5.35 27.03 -0.30
C ARG A 66 -6.33 28.16 -0.68
N GLN A 67 -5.83 29.36 -0.97
CA GLN A 67 -6.69 30.50 -1.34
C GLN A 67 -7.46 30.24 -2.65
N GLN A 68 -6.82 29.63 -3.65
CA GLN A 68 -7.43 29.31 -4.95
C GLN A 68 -8.43 28.16 -4.83
N ARG A 69 -8.05 27.11 -4.10
CA ARG A 69 -8.97 26.02 -3.77
C ARG A 69 -10.24 26.54 -3.10
N LEU A 70 -10.12 27.48 -2.15
CA LEU A 70 -11.27 28.12 -1.51
C LEU A 70 -12.09 29.01 -2.46
N SER A 71 -11.49 29.60 -3.51
CA SER A 71 -12.26 30.33 -4.52
C SER A 71 -13.15 29.40 -5.35
N MET A 72 -12.70 28.19 -5.64
CA MET A 72 -13.49 27.19 -6.38
C MET A 72 -14.66 26.64 -5.53
N LEU A 73 -14.42 26.39 -4.24
CA LEU A 73 -15.40 25.72 -3.36
C LEU A 73 -16.46 26.65 -2.74
N LYS A 74 -16.19 27.95 -2.61
CA LYS A 74 -17.14 28.87 -1.94
C LYS A 74 -18.18 29.43 -2.91
N LYS A 75 -19.46 29.22 -2.60
CA LYS A 75 -20.63 29.73 -3.37
C LYS A 75 -20.58 31.22 -3.69
N ARG A 76 -20.04 32.05 -2.77
CA ARG A 76 -19.89 33.51 -2.99
C ARG A 76 -18.99 33.89 -4.17
N HIS A 77 -18.12 32.97 -4.61
CA HIS A 77 -17.20 33.18 -5.73
C HIS A 77 -17.72 32.57 -7.04
N ALA A 78 -18.85 31.84 -7.02
CA ALA A 78 -19.40 31.15 -8.19
C ALA A 78 -19.69 32.11 -9.35
N LYS A 79 -20.54 33.13 -9.12
CA LYS A 79 -20.85 34.17 -10.13
C LYS A 79 -19.63 34.91 -10.65
N ARG A 80 -18.60 35.06 -9.81
CA ARG A 80 -17.35 35.71 -10.22
C ARG A 80 -16.56 34.81 -11.17
N LEU A 81 -16.45 33.52 -10.87
CA LEU A 81 -15.75 32.56 -11.74
C LEU A 81 -16.47 32.37 -13.09
N GLU A 82 -17.80 32.49 -13.11
CA GLU A 82 -18.59 32.48 -14.36
C GLU A 82 -18.31 33.72 -15.23
N ASN A 83 -18.26 34.91 -14.62
CA ASN A 83 -18.05 36.17 -15.34
C ASN A 83 -16.58 36.43 -15.70
N GLU A 84 -15.65 35.98 -14.85
CA GLU A 84 -14.20 36.19 -14.95
C GLU A 84 -13.48 34.84 -14.74
N PRO A 85 -13.38 33.98 -15.77
CA PRO A 85 -12.72 32.69 -15.65
C PRO A 85 -11.24 32.87 -15.32
N VAL A 86 -10.79 32.16 -14.29
CA VAL A 86 -9.39 32.14 -13.87
C VAL A 86 -8.74 30.89 -14.44
N THR A 87 -7.67 31.05 -15.21
CA THR A 87 -6.92 29.94 -15.80
C THR A 87 -5.52 29.88 -15.19
N VAL A 88 -5.10 28.67 -14.81
CA VAL A 88 -3.77 28.38 -14.29
C VAL A 88 -3.07 27.37 -15.17
N PHE A 89 -1.74 27.47 -15.27
CA PHE A 89 -0.94 26.44 -15.91
C PHE A 89 -0.47 25.42 -14.89
N LEU A 90 -0.86 24.17 -15.09
CA LEU A 90 -0.42 23.00 -14.33
C LEU A 90 0.89 22.49 -14.94
N ASN A 91 1.92 22.33 -14.10
CA ASN A 91 3.23 21.83 -14.49
C ASN A 91 3.86 22.56 -15.71
N GLY A 92 3.43 23.79 -16.03
CA GLY A 92 3.96 24.60 -17.13
C GLY A 92 3.41 24.30 -18.53
N GLU A 93 2.60 23.26 -18.72
CA GLU A 93 2.15 22.81 -20.05
C GLU A 93 0.62 22.77 -20.20
N GLU A 94 -0.10 22.35 -19.16
CA GLU A 94 -1.56 22.13 -19.24
C GLU A 94 -2.32 23.31 -18.62
N SER A 95 -3.24 23.93 -19.36
CA SER A 95 -4.10 24.98 -18.80
C SER A 95 -5.34 24.39 -18.12
N TYR A 96 -5.61 24.78 -16.87
CA TYR A 96 -6.81 24.42 -16.13
C TYR A 96 -7.60 25.66 -15.76
N THR A 97 -8.89 25.67 -16.10
CA THR A 97 -9.80 26.79 -15.82
C THR A 97 -10.63 26.49 -14.57
N PHE A 98 -10.64 27.44 -13.63
CA PHE A 98 -11.38 27.31 -12.38
C PHE A 98 -12.87 27.30 -12.65
N ARG A 99 -13.53 26.26 -12.12
CA ARG A 99 -14.98 26.15 -12.04
C ARG A 99 -15.44 26.20 -10.59
N HIS A 100 -16.66 26.69 -10.37
CA HIS A 100 -17.29 26.50 -9.08
C HIS A 100 -17.58 25.01 -8.85
N MET A 101 -17.34 24.53 -7.63
CA MET A 101 -17.54 23.14 -7.24
C MET A 101 -18.29 23.11 -5.90
N ASP A 102 -19.35 22.31 -5.81
CA ASP A 102 -19.97 22.02 -4.51
C ASP A 102 -19.17 20.90 -3.81
N HIS A 103 -19.10 20.98 -2.49
CA HIS A 103 -18.47 19.97 -1.66
C HIS A 103 -19.16 18.60 -1.78
N ALA A 104 -20.47 18.58 -2.07
CA ALA A 104 -21.25 17.37 -2.25
C ALA A 104 -20.89 16.59 -3.53
N ASP A 105 -20.39 17.29 -4.56
CA ASP A 105 -20.08 16.68 -5.86
C ASP A 105 -18.66 16.10 -5.92
N LEU A 106 -17.84 16.43 -4.91
CA LEU A 106 -16.44 15.99 -4.83
C LEU A 106 -16.35 14.47 -4.64
N PRO A 107 -15.38 13.81 -5.32
CA PRO A 107 -15.14 12.39 -5.13
C PRO A 107 -14.88 12.04 -3.66
N SER A 108 -15.64 11.06 -3.16
CA SER A 108 -15.57 10.59 -1.78
C SER A 108 -14.56 9.46 -1.61
N LYS A 109 -14.31 9.07 -0.35
CA LYS A 109 -13.53 7.87 -0.03
C LYS A 109 -14.15 6.59 -0.62
N GLN A 110 -15.48 6.52 -0.69
CA GLN A 110 -16.16 5.38 -1.29
C GLN A 110 -15.94 5.32 -2.81
N ASP A 111 -15.96 6.48 -3.48
CA ASP A 111 -15.63 6.55 -4.90
C ASP A 111 -14.20 6.10 -5.17
N ALA A 112 -13.25 6.44 -4.28
CA ALA A 112 -11.87 6.01 -4.40
C ALA A 112 -11.74 4.48 -4.28
N VAL A 113 -12.53 3.88 -3.40
CA VAL A 113 -12.63 2.42 -3.28
C VAL A 113 -13.17 1.80 -4.57
N ASN A 114 -14.20 2.39 -5.17
CA ASN A 114 -14.77 1.91 -6.43
C ASN A 114 -13.73 1.96 -7.56
N VAL A 115 -12.92 3.03 -7.65
CA VAL A 115 -11.80 3.11 -8.61
C VAL A 115 -10.78 2.01 -8.39
N LEU A 116 -10.35 1.76 -7.15
CA LEU A 116 -9.43 0.66 -6.84
C LEU A 116 -10.04 -0.73 -7.15
N GLN A 117 -11.37 -0.86 -7.14
CA GLN A 117 -12.05 -2.09 -7.55
C GLN A 117 -12.06 -2.28 -9.08
N MET A 118 -12.05 -1.19 -9.85
CA MET A 118 -11.99 -1.21 -11.32
C MET A 118 -10.60 -1.55 -11.86
N ILE A 119 -9.52 -1.22 -11.14
CA ILE A 119 -8.15 -1.65 -11.50
C ILE A 119 -8.07 -3.18 -11.41
N LYS A 120 -7.95 -3.84 -12.58
CA LYS A 120 -7.97 -5.32 -12.69
C LYS A 120 -6.86 -5.85 -13.57
N SER A 121 -6.62 -5.25 -14.73
CA SER A 121 -5.63 -5.75 -15.68
C SER A 121 -4.20 -5.30 -15.31
N PRO A 122 -3.16 -6.05 -15.70
CA PRO A 122 -1.77 -5.66 -15.44
C PRO A 122 -1.41 -4.26 -15.98
N SER A 123 -2.05 -3.81 -17.06
CA SER A 123 -1.88 -2.47 -17.63
C SER A 123 -2.44 -1.36 -16.75
N ASP A 124 -3.59 -1.59 -16.10
CA ASP A 124 -4.23 -0.58 -15.25
C ASP A 124 -3.39 -0.22 -14.02
N PHE A 125 -2.57 -1.17 -13.54
CA PHE A 125 -1.70 -0.97 -12.38
C PHE A 125 -0.64 0.12 -12.58
N LYS A 126 -0.36 0.53 -13.82
CA LYS A 126 0.51 1.69 -14.11
C LYS A 126 -0.03 2.98 -13.46
N ASN A 127 -1.35 3.11 -13.34
CA ASN A 127 -2.01 4.26 -12.73
C ASN A 127 -2.16 4.16 -11.21
N LEU A 128 -1.80 3.03 -10.60
CA LEU A 128 -2.01 2.82 -9.16
C LEU A 128 -1.21 3.80 -8.31
N ILE A 129 0.10 3.93 -8.56
CA ILE A 129 0.95 4.87 -7.80
C ILE A 129 0.48 6.32 -7.99
N PRO A 130 0.31 6.84 -9.23
CA PRO A 130 -0.23 8.19 -9.42
C PRO A 130 -1.56 8.41 -8.68
N PHE A 131 -2.45 7.43 -8.70
CA PHE A 131 -3.76 7.55 -8.04
C PHE A 131 -3.62 7.62 -6.52
N LEU A 132 -2.83 6.72 -5.91
CA LEU A 132 -2.57 6.73 -4.47
C LEU A 132 -1.88 8.02 -4.02
N ARG A 133 -0.96 8.56 -4.83
CA ARG A 133 -0.35 9.86 -4.58
C ARG A 133 -1.39 10.98 -4.55
N GLY A 134 -2.33 10.97 -5.50
CA GLY A 134 -3.43 11.92 -5.54
C GLY A 134 -4.35 11.83 -4.32
N LEU A 135 -4.68 10.61 -3.88
CA LEU A 135 -5.48 10.38 -2.68
C LEU A 135 -4.78 10.92 -1.43
N HIS A 136 -3.51 10.60 -1.24
CA HIS A 136 -2.74 11.07 -0.09
C HIS A 136 -2.59 12.59 -0.08
N MET A 137 -2.30 13.21 -1.24
CA MET A 137 -2.28 14.67 -1.40
C MET A 137 -3.63 15.33 -1.04
N SER A 138 -4.73 14.61 -1.26
CA SER A 138 -6.09 15.06 -0.96
C SER A 138 -6.56 14.68 0.45
N ASN A 139 -5.66 14.18 1.30
CA ASN A 139 -5.95 13.68 2.65
C ASN A 139 -6.99 12.53 2.70
N ILE A 140 -7.11 11.74 1.63
CA ILE A 140 -7.90 10.51 1.63
C ILE A 140 -6.99 9.34 1.99
N SER A 141 -7.12 8.83 3.22
CA SER A 141 -6.37 7.67 3.70
C SER A 141 -7.16 6.37 3.49
N LEU A 142 -6.49 5.35 2.95
CA LEU A 142 -7.03 3.99 2.85
C LEU A 142 -6.98 3.29 4.21
N SER A 143 -7.96 2.43 4.50
CA SER A 143 -7.93 1.58 5.70
C SER A 143 -6.98 0.39 5.51
N PRO A 144 -6.48 -0.23 6.59
CA PRO A 144 -5.65 -1.43 6.50
C PRO A 144 -6.29 -2.54 5.66
N ASN A 145 -7.57 -2.84 5.87
CA ASN A 145 -8.32 -3.83 5.08
C ASN A 145 -8.32 -3.52 3.57
N ARG A 146 -8.30 -2.24 3.19
CA ARG A 146 -8.25 -1.83 1.78
C ARG A 146 -6.86 -2.01 1.18
N TRP A 147 -5.81 -1.78 1.97
CA TRP A 147 -4.44 -2.12 1.58
C TRP A 147 -4.28 -3.63 1.40
N GLU A 148 -4.74 -4.43 2.36
CA GLU A 148 -4.72 -5.89 2.23
C GLU A 148 -5.43 -6.35 0.94
N TYR A 149 -6.62 -5.81 0.66
CA TYR A 149 -7.35 -6.09 -0.59
C TYR A 149 -6.52 -5.77 -1.85
N LEU A 150 -5.86 -4.60 -1.86
CA LEU A 150 -5.04 -4.17 -2.99
C LEU A 150 -3.81 -5.08 -3.15
N ILE A 151 -3.20 -5.51 -2.05
CA ILE A 151 -2.09 -6.47 -2.04
C ILE A 151 -2.53 -7.79 -2.69
N ARG A 152 -3.70 -8.34 -2.32
CA ARG A 152 -4.24 -9.56 -2.97
C ARG A 152 -4.39 -9.38 -4.48
N LYS A 153 -4.94 -8.24 -4.88
CA LYS A 153 -5.16 -7.93 -6.30
C LYS A 153 -3.84 -7.83 -7.06
N ALA A 154 -2.87 -7.11 -6.51
CA ALA A 154 -1.55 -6.96 -7.13
C ALA A 154 -0.85 -8.31 -7.30
N ALA A 155 -0.94 -9.19 -6.30
CA ALA A 155 -0.38 -10.53 -6.39
C ALA A 155 -1.02 -11.40 -7.48
N LYS A 156 -2.35 -11.34 -7.66
CA LYS A 156 -3.05 -12.10 -8.71
C LYS A 156 -2.63 -11.75 -10.14
N VAL A 157 -1.96 -10.61 -10.33
CA VAL A 157 -1.49 -10.13 -11.65
C VAL A 157 0.03 -9.93 -11.71
N ASP A 158 0.78 -10.57 -10.80
CA ASP A 158 2.25 -10.49 -10.73
C ASP A 158 2.79 -9.04 -10.60
N LYS A 159 2.08 -8.19 -9.84
CA LYS A 159 2.43 -6.78 -9.58
C LYS A 159 2.76 -6.47 -8.12
N LEU A 160 3.17 -7.45 -7.32
CA LEU A 160 3.61 -7.21 -5.93
C LEU A 160 4.77 -6.21 -5.82
N SER A 161 5.66 -6.16 -6.82
CA SER A 161 6.75 -5.17 -6.86
C SER A 161 6.24 -3.73 -6.82
N LEU A 162 5.06 -3.44 -7.40
CA LEU A 162 4.44 -2.11 -7.32
C LEU A 162 3.94 -1.77 -5.91
N ILE A 163 3.53 -2.76 -5.11
CA ILE A 163 3.16 -2.54 -3.71
C ILE A 163 4.41 -2.15 -2.89
N ILE A 164 5.52 -2.84 -3.12
CA ILE A 164 6.80 -2.50 -2.47
C ILE A 164 7.25 -1.11 -2.91
N GLU A 165 7.07 -0.74 -4.18
CA GLU A 165 7.35 0.62 -4.66
C GLU A 165 6.42 1.66 -4.02
N CYS A 166 5.14 1.33 -3.80
CA CYS A 166 4.23 2.19 -3.05
C CYS A 166 4.75 2.43 -1.64
N ALA A 167 5.22 1.39 -0.95
CA ALA A 167 5.78 1.49 0.40
C ALA A 167 7.08 2.31 0.41
N ARG A 168 7.98 2.10 -0.56
CA ARG A 168 9.21 2.90 -0.72
C ARG A 168 8.90 4.40 -0.82
N GLN A 169 7.77 4.75 -1.43
CA GLN A 169 7.30 6.12 -1.56
C GLN A 169 6.19 6.46 -0.54
N SER A 170 6.30 5.94 0.68
CA SER A 170 5.30 6.06 1.74
C SER A 170 4.79 7.48 1.98
N GLU A 171 5.69 8.48 1.96
CA GLU A 171 5.34 9.89 2.13
C GLU A 171 4.42 10.44 1.03
N ARG A 172 4.46 9.82 -0.16
CA ARG A 172 3.64 10.22 -1.29
C ARG A 172 2.38 9.36 -1.41
N THR A 173 2.46 8.05 -1.17
CA THR A 173 1.35 7.12 -1.40
C THR A 173 0.50 6.85 -0.14
N GLY A 174 1.03 7.15 1.04
CA GLY A 174 0.42 6.84 2.33
C GLY A 174 0.54 5.36 2.76
N LEU A 175 1.21 4.50 2.00
CA LEU A 175 1.44 3.10 2.40
C LEU A 175 2.62 3.02 3.37
N THR A 176 2.37 2.52 4.58
CA THR A 176 3.43 2.23 5.55
C THR A 176 3.38 0.76 5.98
N LEU A 177 4.55 0.14 6.17
CA LEU A 177 4.70 -1.23 6.65
C LEU A 177 4.73 -1.33 8.19
N LYS A 178 3.98 -0.46 8.88
CA LYS A 178 3.86 -0.46 10.36
C LYS A 178 2.77 -1.38 10.87
N ASP A 179 1.75 -1.61 10.06
CA ASP A 179 0.58 -2.40 10.43
C ASP A 179 0.85 -3.90 10.21
N LYS A 180 0.65 -4.70 11.26
CA LYS A 180 0.88 -6.15 11.21
C LYS A 180 0.00 -6.85 10.18
N GLY A 181 -1.26 -6.43 10.00
CA GLY A 181 -2.18 -7.04 9.04
C GLY A 181 -1.73 -6.82 7.60
N ILE A 182 -1.31 -5.59 7.27
CA ILE A 182 -0.75 -5.24 5.97
C ILE A 182 0.51 -6.06 5.68
N VAL A 183 1.47 -6.12 6.62
CA VAL A 183 2.73 -6.85 6.44
C VAL A 183 2.47 -8.35 6.36
N ARG A 184 1.64 -8.91 7.24
CA ARG A 184 1.22 -10.32 7.17
C ARG A 184 0.65 -10.66 5.81
N ARG A 185 -0.25 -9.82 5.28
CA ARG A 185 -0.82 -10.07 3.96
C ARG A 185 0.22 -10.00 2.86
N LEU A 186 1.12 -9.02 2.90
CA LEU A 186 2.20 -8.91 1.92
C LEU A 186 3.09 -10.16 1.91
N PHE A 187 3.57 -10.60 3.08
CA PHE A 187 4.43 -11.77 3.19
C PHE A 187 3.71 -13.07 2.83
N PHE A 188 2.42 -13.20 3.15
CA PHE A 188 1.62 -14.33 2.69
C PHE A 188 1.49 -14.38 1.16
N GLU A 189 1.29 -13.24 0.49
CA GLU A 189 1.27 -13.21 -0.97
C GLU A 189 2.62 -13.53 -1.59
N ILE A 190 3.73 -13.09 -0.96
CA ILE A 190 5.08 -13.43 -1.42
C ILE A 190 5.33 -14.94 -1.30
N HIS A 191 4.97 -15.54 -0.16
CA HIS A 191 4.97 -16.98 0.04
C HIS A 191 4.16 -17.69 -1.06
N ARG A 192 2.93 -17.21 -1.36
CA ARG A 192 2.10 -17.83 -2.40
C ARG A 192 2.77 -17.79 -3.77
N VAL A 193 3.40 -16.69 -4.16
CA VAL A 193 4.12 -16.58 -5.44
C VAL A 193 5.24 -17.63 -5.54
N ALA A 194 5.99 -17.86 -4.47
CA ALA A 194 7.01 -18.90 -4.44
C ALA A 194 6.39 -20.31 -4.46
N GLN A 195 5.32 -20.52 -3.69
CA GLN A 195 4.61 -21.80 -3.65
C GLN A 195 4.01 -22.19 -5.01
N GLU A 196 3.40 -21.24 -5.74
CA GLU A 196 2.87 -21.44 -7.10
C GLU A 196 3.98 -21.85 -8.09
N ALA A 197 5.24 -21.53 -7.79
CA ALA A 197 6.41 -21.96 -8.52
C ALA A 197 7.11 -23.19 -7.91
N ASN A 198 6.46 -23.91 -6.98
CA ASN A 198 7.03 -25.01 -6.21
C ASN A 198 8.36 -24.66 -5.52
N PHE A 199 8.55 -23.40 -5.16
CA PHE A 199 9.78 -22.86 -4.56
C PHE A 199 11.03 -22.99 -5.45
N GLU A 200 10.84 -23.12 -6.77
CA GLU A 200 11.91 -23.29 -7.74
C GLU A 200 11.97 -22.14 -8.76
N GLY A 201 13.15 -21.96 -9.38
CA GLY A 201 13.37 -21.06 -10.50
C GLY A 201 13.27 -19.57 -10.19
N GLU A 202 13.20 -18.77 -11.26
CA GLU A 202 13.25 -17.31 -11.19
C GLU A 202 12.13 -16.69 -10.33
N LYS A 203 10.94 -17.30 -10.32
CA LYS A 203 9.80 -16.81 -9.53
C LYS A 203 10.06 -16.92 -8.02
N ALA A 204 10.65 -18.01 -7.55
CA ALA A 204 11.02 -18.18 -6.15
C ALA A 204 12.15 -17.22 -5.75
N SER A 205 13.16 -17.07 -6.62
CA SER A 205 14.24 -16.11 -6.42
C SER A 205 13.74 -14.65 -6.40
N HIS A 206 12.80 -14.30 -7.28
CA HIS A 206 12.14 -13.00 -7.27
C HIS A 206 11.31 -12.78 -5.99
N ALA A 207 10.57 -13.79 -5.52
CA ALA A 207 9.83 -13.71 -4.26
C ALA A 207 10.76 -13.45 -3.06
N LEU A 208 11.91 -14.13 -2.99
CA LEU A 208 12.93 -13.86 -1.98
C LEU A 208 13.45 -12.41 -2.07
N GLY A 209 13.69 -11.91 -3.28
CA GLY A 209 14.08 -10.52 -3.51
C GLY A 209 13.04 -9.51 -3.01
N LEU A 210 11.75 -9.76 -3.28
CA LEU A 210 10.65 -8.93 -2.78
C LEU A 210 10.57 -8.96 -1.24
N ALA A 211 10.72 -10.13 -0.62
CA ALA A 211 10.71 -10.28 0.83
C ALA A 211 11.85 -9.47 1.48
N LYS A 212 13.06 -9.58 0.95
CA LYS A 212 14.24 -8.82 1.43
C LYS A 212 14.02 -7.32 1.30
N HIS A 213 13.60 -6.84 0.12
CA HIS A 213 13.30 -5.42 -0.08
C HIS A 213 12.22 -4.90 0.87
N ALA A 214 11.20 -5.71 1.18
CA ALA A 214 10.17 -5.32 2.15
C ALA A 214 10.74 -5.18 3.57
N VAL A 215 11.64 -6.06 4.00
CA VAL A 215 12.34 -5.95 5.29
C VAL A 215 13.25 -4.73 5.33
N ASP A 216 14.04 -4.50 4.28
CA ASP A 216 14.92 -3.33 4.19
C ASP A 216 14.13 -2.03 4.29
N LEU A 217 12.92 -1.99 3.70
CA LEU A 217 12.01 -0.86 3.87
C LEU A 217 11.49 -0.75 5.32
N MET A 218 11.19 -1.85 6.01
CA MET A 218 10.74 -1.81 7.40
C MET A 218 11.80 -1.20 8.36
N ASP A 219 13.09 -1.23 7.98
CA ASP A 219 14.17 -0.56 8.71
C ASP A 219 14.22 0.95 8.49
N ALA A 220 13.59 1.48 7.43
CA ALA A 220 13.58 2.91 7.16
C ALA A 220 12.73 3.68 8.21
N PRO A 221 13.08 4.93 8.55
CA PRO A 221 12.39 5.70 9.61
C PRO A 221 10.88 5.86 9.40
N GLN A 222 10.44 5.88 8.15
CA GLN A 222 9.04 6.03 7.76
C GLN A 222 8.20 4.81 8.18
N HIS A 223 8.85 3.64 8.29
CA HIS A 223 8.26 2.34 8.56
C HIS A 223 8.64 1.78 9.93
N ALA A 224 9.70 2.27 10.55
CA ALA A 224 10.19 1.80 11.84
C ALA A 224 9.11 1.88 12.93
N VAL A 225 8.99 0.78 13.68
CA VAL A 225 8.17 0.67 14.90
C VAL A 225 9.12 0.52 16.09
N LYS A 226 8.92 1.37 17.11
CA LYS A 226 9.84 1.41 18.27
C LYS A 226 9.68 0.23 19.22
N ASP A 227 8.45 -0.29 19.35
CA ASP A 227 8.14 -1.41 20.22
C ASP A 227 8.36 -2.73 19.46
N PRO A 228 9.32 -3.58 19.85
CA PRO A 228 9.57 -4.86 19.20
C PRO A 228 8.37 -5.80 19.21
N GLU A 229 7.48 -5.70 20.20
CA GLU A 229 6.27 -6.52 20.27
C GLU A 229 5.24 -6.10 19.21
N GLN A 230 5.24 -4.82 18.81
CA GLN A 230 4.38 -4.30 17.75
C GLN A 230 5.04 -4.26 16.38
N ASP A 231 6.37 -4.35 16.31
CA ASP A 231 7.12 -4.35 15.07
C ASP A 231 6.78 -5.60 14.23
N PRO A 232 6.18 -5.44 13.03
CA PRO A 232 5.91 -6.55 12.12
C PRO A 232 7.17 -7.33 11.73
N LYS A 233 8.33 -6.66 11.64
CA LYS A 233 9.60 -7.29 11.26
C LYS A 233 10.08 -8.34 12.26
N CYS A 234 9.74 -8.14 13.54
CA CYS A 234 10.08 -9.05 14.63
C CYS A 234 9.11 -10.23 14.77
N GLN A 235 8.06 -10.29 13.94
CA GLN A 235 7.03 -11.32 14.03
C GLN A 235 7.48 -12.61 13.33
N PRO A 236 7.11 -13.78 13.88
CA PRO A 236 7.49 -15.07 13.30
C PRO A 236 7.05 -15.30 11.86
N PHE A 237 5.93 -14.70 11.41
CA PHE A 237 5.48 -14.88 10.02
C PHE A 237 6.41 -14.19 9.01
N VAL A 238 6.99 -13.03 9.34
CA VAL A 238 7.98 -12.36 8.48
C VAL A 238 9.26 -13.19 8.42
N ILE A 239 9.76 -13.56 9.59
CA ILE A 239 11.01 -14.33 9.71
C ILE A 239 10.86 -15.73 9.10
N GLY A 240 9.71 -16.36 9.29
CA GLY A 240 9.36 -17.67 8.74
C GLY A 240 9.32 -17.67 7.22
N THR A 241 8.68 -16.68 6.59
CA THR A 241 8.71 -16.55 5.13
C THR A 241 10.12 -16.30 4.59
N LEU A 242 10.95 -15.49 5.27
CA LEU A 242 12.36 -15.30 4.87
C LEU A 242 13.17 -16.59 5.00
N LEU A 243 12.94 -17.34 6.08
CA LEU A 243 13.57 -18.65 6.31
C LEU A 243 13.18 -19.65 5.22
N GLU A 244 11.89 -19.74 4.91
CA GLU A 244 11.33 -20.59 3.86
C GLU A 244 11.96 -20.30 2.50
N LEU A 245 11.93 -19.04 2.06
CA LEU A 245 12.47 -18.66 0.76
C LEU A 245 13.99 -18.81 0.68
N SER A 246 14.71 -18.57 1.78
CA SER A 246 16.16 -18.77 1.83
C SER A 246 16.53 -20.25 1.82
N ALA A 247 15.80 -21.09 2.55
CA ALA A 247 16.00 -22.54 2.58
C ALA A 247 15.65 -23.18 1.23
N ALA A 248 14.56 -22.75 0.60
CA ALA A 248 14.21 -23.14 -0.76
C ALA A 248 15.33 -22.85 -1.76
N ARG A 249 15.88 -21.63 -1.73
CA ARG A 249 17.02 -21.26 -2.59
C ARG A 249 18.25 -22.12 -2.30
N ALA A 250 18.56 -22.37 -1.03
CA ALA A 250 19.68 -23.23 -0.66
C ALA A 250 19.52 -24.65 -1.24
N LEU A 251 18.35 -25.25 -1.13
CA LEU A 251 18.07 -26.60 -1.64
C LEU A 251 18.09 -26.66 -3.17
N ASN A 252 17.43 -25.71 -3.84
CA ASN A 252 17.16 -25.80 -5.27
C ASN A 252 18.25 -25.18 -6.15
N GLU A 253 18.89 -24.10 -5.72
CA GLU A 253 19.91 -23.39 -6.52
C GLU A 253 21.34 -23.70 -6.05
N LEU A 254 21.53 -23.98 -4.76
CA LEU A 254 22.87 -24.09 -4.14
C LEU A 254 23.24 -25.51 -3.72
N GLY A 255 22.50 -26.53 -4.18
CA GLY A 255 22.79 -27.94 -3.87
C GLY A 255 22.70 -28.27 -2.37
N GLY A 256 21.87 -27.55 -1.63
CA GLY A 256 21.68 -27.69 -0.19
C GLY A 256 22.67 -26.94 0.67
N GLN A 257 23.54 -26.08 0.11
CA GLN A 257 24.47 -25.27 0.92
C GLN A 257 23.85 -23.95 1.40
N ASP A 258 24.09 -23.59 2.65
CA ASP A 258 23.68 -22.32 3.24
C ASP A 258 24.69 -21.20 2.92
N GLU A 259 24.59 -20.62 1.73
CA GLU A 259 25.43 -19.51 1.30
C GLU A 259 25.22 -18.27 2.21
N GLY A 260 26.33 -17.78 2.80
CA GLY A 260 26.31 -16.61 3.68
C GLY A 260 25.61 -16.84 5.02
N SER A 261 25.38 -18.11 5.42
CA SER A 261 24.69 -18.49 6.66
C SER A 261 23.29 -17.86 6.81
N LEU A 262 22.62 -17.59 5.69
CA LEU A 262 21.32 -16.92 5.69
C LEU A 262 20.24 -17.78 6.34
N VAL A 263 20.20 -19.07 6.04
CA VAL A 263 19.23 -20.03 6.61
C VAL A 263 19.46 -20.14 8.11
N LEU A 264 20.70 -20.33 8.56
CA LEU A 264 21.03 -20.39 9.97
C LEU A 264 20.65 -19.10 10.72
N ASN A 265 20.95 -17.93 10.15
CA ASN A 265 20.62 -16.64 10.74
C ASN A 265 19.11 -16.44 10.91
N TYR A 266 18.31 -16.75 9.88
CA TYR A 266 16.85 -16.68 10.00
C TYR A 266 16.28 -17.74 10.93
N ALA A 267 16.89 -18.93 10.99
CA ALA A 267 16.49 -19.97 11.92
C ALA A 267 16.65 -19.52 13.38
N GLN A 268 17.81 -18.95 13.72
CA GLN A 268 18.06 -18.39 15.05
C GLN A 268 17.12 -17.23 15.39
N LYS A 269 16.87 -16.32 14.43
CA LYS A 269 15.88 -15.25 14.59
C LYS A 269 14.47 -15.81 14.83
N LEU A 270 14.09 -16.86 14.13
CA LEU A 270 12.78 -17.50 14.29
C LEU A 270 12.63 -18.07 15.69
N ILE A 271 13.65 -18.77 16.19
CA ILE A 271 13.69 -19.28 17.57
C ILE A 271 13.51 -18.14 18.59
N ALA A 272 14.26 -17.04 18.42
CA ALA A 272 14.16 -15.88 19.31
C ALA A 272 12.79 -15.19 19.24
N SER A 273 12.13 -15.20 18.08
CA SER A 273 10.80 -14.62 17.88
C SER A 273 9.65 -15.58 18.26
N TRP A 274 9.94 -16.86 18.50
CA TRP A 274 8.93 -17.89 18.73
C TRP A 274 7.88 -17.55 19.79
N PRO A 275 8.22 -16.93 20.94
CA PRO A 275 7.21 -16.57 21.94
C PRO A 275 6.13 -15.59 21.44
N ARG A 276 6.39 -14.85 20.36
CA ARG A 276 5.46 -13.90 19.75
C ARG A 276 4.52 -14.56 18.74
N GLY A 277 4.75 -15.83 18.40
CA GLY A 277 3.99 -16.54 17.39
C GLY A 277 2.72 -17.16 17.92
N HIS A 278 1.77 -17.36 17.02
CA HIS A 278 0.46 -17.92 17.36
C HIS A 278 0.36 -19.39 16.93
N PHE A 279 1.02 -20.23 17.69
CA PHE A 279 1.16 -21.67 17.42
C PHE A 279 0.16 -22.55 18.18
N GLN A 280 -0.97 -21.97 18.62
CA GLN A 280 -1.99 -22.67 19.40
C GLN A 280 -3.36 -22.56 18.73
N ASN A 281 -4.22 -23.55 18.97
CA ASN A 281 -5.60 -23.61 18.47
C ASN A 281 -6.58 -22.85 19.38
N ASN A 282 -6.23 -21.64 19.79
CA ASN A 282 -7.01 -20.86 20.76
C ASN A 282 -8.07 -19.94 20.11
N VAL A 283 -8.29 -20.06 18.80
CA VAL A 283 -9.21 -19.18 18.07
C VAL A 283 -10.35 -19.97 17.44
N SER A 284 -11.55 -19.39 17.52
CA SER A 284 -12.79 -19.97 16.98
C SER A 284 -13.38 -19.17 15.81
N LYS A 285 -12.99 -17.90 15.62
CA LYS A 285 -13.56 -17.07 14.55
C LYS A 285 -12.92 -17.41 13.21
N PRO A 286 -13.68 -17.53 12.11
CA PRO A 286 -13.18 -18.06 10.84
C PRO A 286 -12.09 -17.17 10.21
N VAL A 287 -12.31 -15.86 10.23
CA VAL A 287 -11.32 -14.86 9.75
C VAL A 287 -10.00 -15.00 10.49
N GLN A 288 -10.06 -15.18 11.81
CA GLN A 288 -8.84 -15.30 12.60
C GLN A 288 -8.17 -16.67 12.39
N ILE A 289 -8.93 -17.74 12.15
CA ILE A 289 -8.35 -19.04 11.78
C ILE A 289 -7.62 -18.94 10.44
N ASP A 290 -8.21 -18.28 9.44
CA ASP A 290 -7.58 -18.00 8.15
C ASP A 290 -6.27 -17.20 8.32
N GLU A 291 -6.29 -16.15 9.14
CA GLU A 291 -5.10 -15.37 9.46
C GLU A 291 -3.99 -16.21 10.12
N ARG A 292 -4.36 -17.08 11.07
CA ARG A 292 -3.43 -18.00 11.74
C ARG A 292 -2.85 -19.01 10.76
N LEU A 293 -3.67 -19.52 9.85
CA LEU A 293 -3.23 -20.42 8.80
C LEU A 293 -2.21 -19.74 7.88
N GLN A 294 -2.48 -18.50 7.47
CA GLN A 294 -1.56 -17.70 6.65
C GLN A 294 -0.20 -17.48 7.34
N GLU A 295 -0.21 -17.18 8.65
CA GLU A 295 1.01 -16.99 9.44
C GLU A 295 1.81 -18.29 9.59
N ASN A 296 1.15 -19.39 9.93
CA ASN A 296 1.80 -20.64 10.31
C ASN A 296 2.28 -21.47 9.12
N LEU A 297 1.69 -21.31 7.93
CA LEU A 297 2.00 -22.11 6.75
C LEU A 297 3.45 -21.88 6.27
N ALA A 298 3.84 -20.61 6.10
CA ALA A 298 5.19 -20.25 5.70
C ALA A 298 6.23 -20.67 6.76
N ILE A 299 5.89 -20.55 8.05
CA ILE A 299 6.76 -20.98 9.15
C ILE A 299 6.98 -22.49 9.11
N TYR A 300 5.92 -23.28 8.92
CA TYR A 300 6.00 -24.73 8.83
C TYR A 300 6.88 -25.18 7.67
N ASN A 301 6.63 -24.64 6.47
CA ASN A 301 7.43 -24.95 5.30
C ASN A 301 8.90 -24.55 5.48
N GLY A 302 9.15 -23.36 6.03
CA GLY A 302 10.51 -22.90 6.31
C GLY A 302 11.25 -23.81 7.28
N ILE A 303 10.58 -24.30 8.32
CA ILE A 303 11.16 -25.29 9.24
C ILE A 303 11.46 -26.60 8.50
N GLN A 304 10.53 -27.12 7.70
CA GLN A 304 10.73 -28.37 6.97
C GLN A 304 11.92 -28.28 6.01
N MET A 305 11.99 -27.23 5.19
CA MET A 305 13.08 -27.04 4.24
C MET A 305 14.41 -26.83 4.96
N THR A 306 14.42 -26.07 6.06
CA THR A 306 15.65 -25.83 6.85
C THR A 306 16.24 -27.12 7.40
N LEU A 307 15.41 -28.09 7.82
CA LEU A 307 15.89 -29.39 8.30
C LEU A 307 16.54 -30.25 7.20
N LEU A 308 16.33 -29.91 5.92
CA LEU A 308 16.94 -30.58 4.76
C LEU A 308 18.24 -29.90 4.29
N VAL A 309 18.53 -28.68 4.74
CA VAL A 309 19.74 -27.93 4.34
C VAL A 309 20.97 -28.53 5.00
N ASN A 310 22.05 -28.68 4.22
CA ASN A 310 23.30 -29.26 4.68
C ASN A 310 23.93 -28.40 5.79
N GLY A 311 24.47 -29.04 6.82
CA GLY A 311 25.12 -28.36 7.95
C GLY A 311 24.18 -27.97 9.10
N ILE A 312 22.87 -27.83 8.86
CA ILE A 312 21.92 -27.51 9.94
C ILE A 312 21.84 -28.63 11.00
N ALA A 313 22.00 -29.89 10.59
CA ALA A 313 22.06 -31.02 11.52
C ALA A 313 23.25 -30.96 12.49
N LEU A 314 24.32 -30.23 12.15
CA LEU A 314 25.47 -30.02 13.03
C LEU A 314 25.15 -28.99 14.14
N GLU A 315 24.27 -28.04 13.84
CA GLU A 315 23.75 -27.05 14.78
C GLU A 315 22.65 -27.64 15.67
N LYS A 316 23.06 -28.53 16.59
CA LYS A 316 22.18 -29.29 17.48
C LYS A 316 21.08 -28.46 18.16
N PRO A 317 21.34 -27.24 18.69
CA PRO A 317 20.28 -26.44 19.32
C PRO A 317 19.14 -26.07 18.37
N VAL A 318 19.50 -25.64 17.14
CA VAL A 318 18.53 -25.24 16.11
C VAL A 318 17.77 -26.45 15.60
N TYR A 319 18.50 -27.52 15.25
CA TYR A 319 17.91 -28.76 14.73
C TYR A 319 16.92 -29.38 15.72
N ASN A 320 17.29 -29.51 16.99
CA ASN A 320 16.43 -30.11 18.02
C ASN A 320 15.19 -29.27 18.27
N PHE A 321 15.31 -27.95 18.29
CA PHE A 321 14.17 -27.06 18.46
C PHE A 321 13.15 -27.23 17.34
N PHE A 322 13.60 -27.17 16.08
CA PHE A 322 12.74 -27.33 14.91
C PHE A 322 12.14 -28.72 14.79
N LYS A 323 12.91 -29.77 15.04
CA LYS A 323 12.40 -31.15 15.07
C LYS A 323 11.31 -31.35 16.13
N GLY A 324 11.44 -30.69 17.28
CA GLY A 324 10.42 -30.74 18.34
C GLY A 324 9.13 -29.97 18.01
N ARG A 325 9.20 -28.93 17.18
CA ARG A 325 8.07 -28.05 16.85
C ARG A 325 7.35 -28.39 15.56
N VAL A 326 8.02 -29.00 14.58
CA VAL A 326 7.43 -29.31 13.27
C VAL A 326 6.18 -30.19 13.38
N GLY A 327 6.19 -31.19 14.27
CA GLY A 327 5.03 -32.05 14.52
C GLY A 327 3.85 -31.30 15.14
N GLN A 328 4.12 -30.49 16.17
CA GLN A 328 3.11 -29.66 16.83
C GLN A 328 2.46 -28.67 15.85
N LEU A 329 3.28 -28.02 15.01
CA LEU A 329 2.79 -27.07 14.03
C LEU A 329 1.97 -27.76 12.93
N LYS A 330 2.36 -28.97 12.50
CA LYS A 330 1.57 -29.80 11.58
C LYS A 330 0.19 -30.10 12.15
N ASP A 331 0.09 -30.48 13.42
CA ASP A 331 -1.18 -30.78 14.08
C ASP A 331 -2.05 -29.53 14.20
N VAL A 332 -1.46 -28.38 14.53
CA VAL A 332 -2.14 -27.07 14.56
C VAL A 332 -2.71 -26.72 13.19
N LEU A 333 -1.90 -26.81 12.12
CA LEU A 333 -2.34 -26.52 10.76
C LEU A 333 -3.47 -27.45 10.30
N LYS A 334 -3.38 -28.75 10.60
CA LYS A 334 -4.43 -29.72 10.27
C LYS A 334 -5.76 -29.35 10.93
N ASN A 335 -5.73 -29.05 12.23
CA ASN A 335 -6.92 -28.61 12.97
C ASN A 335 -7.50 -27.29 12.42
N GLN A 336 -6.65 -26.34 12.04
CA GLN A 336 -7.09 -25.06 11.46
C GLN A 336 -7.77 -25.28 10.09
N LEU A 337 -7.22 -26.15 9.24
CA LEU A 337 -7.78 -26.49 7.94
C LEU A 337 -9.12 -27.23 8.04
N GLU A 338 -9.26 -28.12 9.03
CA GLU A 338 -10.52 -28.82 9.30
C GLU A 338 -11.62 -27.81 9.70
N LYS A 339 -11.31 -26.89 10.61
CA LYS A 339 -12.26 -25.85 11.06
C LYS A 339 -12.62 -24.84 9.97
N CYS A 340 -11.68 -24.48 9.11
CA CYS A 340 -11.97 -23.61 7.98
C CYS A 340 -12.75 -24.31 6.86
N GLY A 341 -12.56 -25.63 6.69
CA GLY A 341 -13.18 -26.42 5.64
C GLY A 341 -14.70 -26.48 5.67
N SER A 342 -15.32 -26.36 6.86
CA SER A 342 -16.77 -26.37 7.02
C SER A 342 -17.44 -25.04 6.64
N GLU A 343 -16.68 -23.95 6.46
CA GLU A 343 -17.22 -22.60 6.20
C GLU A 343 -16.63 -21.91 4.96
N ALA A 344 -15.63 -22.53 4.31
CA ALA A 344 -14.88 -21.95 3.19
C ALA A 344 -15.64 -21.91 1.86
N GLU A 345 -16.64 -22.78 1.65
CA GLU A 345 -17.41 -22.82 0.40
C GLU A 345 -18.24 -21.54 0.14
N GLN A 346 -18.43 -20.69 1.16
CA GLN A 346 -19.26 -19.48 1.05
C GLN A 346 -18.46 -18.16 0.99
N SER A 347 -17.13 -18.16 1.20
CA SER A 347 -16.40 -16.93 1.57
C SER A 347 -15.09 -16.64 0.82
N GLY A 348 -14.61 -17.55 -0.04
CA GLY A 348 -13.47 -17.26 -0.93
C GLY A 348 -12.09 -17.17 -0.27
N TYR A 349 -11.90 -17.83 0.89
CA TYR A 349 -10.61 -17.89 1.58
C TYR A 349 -9.57 -18.72 0.81
N THR A 350 -8.51 -18.06 0.32
CA THR A 350 -7.46 -18.65 -0.54
C THR A 350 -6.45 -19.53 0.22
N SER A 351 -6.31 -19.36 1.54
CA SER A 351 -5.37 -20.10 2.37
C SER A 351 -5.72 -21.60 2.52
N ASN A 352 -7.02 -21.93 2.50
CA ASN A 352 -7.50 -23.31 2.62
C ASN A 352 -7.10 -24.19 1.44
N LEU A 353 -7.17 -23.64 0.22
CA LEU A 353 -6.77 -24.36 -0.98
C LEU A 353 -5.26 -24.64 -0.98
N LEU A 354 -4.46 -23.68 -0.52
CA LEU A 354 -3.01 -23.79 -0.45
C LEU A 354 -2.56 -24.73 0.67
N GLY A 355 -3.14 -24.63 1.87
CA GLY A 355 -2.81 -25.50 3.00
C GLY A 355 -3.18 -26.97 2.74
N ARG A 356 -4.27 -27.25 2.03
CA ARG A 356 -4.63 -28.61 1.60
C ARG A 356 -3.64 -29.19 0.60
N SER A 357 -3.17 -28.38 -0.36
CA SER A 357 -2.16 -28.83 -1.34
C SER A 357 -0.78 -29.12 -0.71
N LEU A 358 -0.42 -28.39 0.36
CA LEU A 358 0.86 -28.51 1.04
C LEU A 358 0.90 -29.64 2.07
N LEU A 359 -0.22 -29.95 2.74
CA LEU A 359 -0.23 -31.00 3.77
C LEU A 359 -0.39 -32.42 3.22
N LYS A 360 -0.74 -32.61 1.94
CA LYS A 360 -1.08 -33.92 1.32
C LYS A 360 -1.67 -34.91 2.32
N ILE A 361 -2.94 -34.67 2.63
CA ILE A 361 -3.94 -35.76 2.68
C ILE A 361 -4.19 -36.18 1.24
#